data_AF-A0A966Q4X8-F1
#
_entry.id   AF-A0A966Q4X8-F1
#
_cell.length_a   1.000
_cell.length_b   1.000
_cell.length_c   1.000
_cell.angle_alpha   90.00
_cell.angle_beta   90.00
_cell.angle_gamma   90.00
#
_symmetry.space_group_name_H-M   'P 1'
#
loop_
_entity.id
_entity.type
_entity.pdbx_description
1 polymer ?
#
loop_
_entity_poly.entity_id
_entity_poly.type
_entity_poly.pdbx_seq_one_letter_code
_entity_poly.pdbx_strand_id
1 'polypeptide(L)'
;MKPPVAIDDLMEMWIKDAVVDETEPGQETAKISSLHAKYLRILTHHNLVCKKLLSDYNKLKFIKFQYFGGDLNNTEDLEKYGYEPWAKKVLRQDIPMYLDSDAELNNILLKKVIHQEIVDFCTSVLKEINSRTYQLGNFIKWEESHLL
;
A
#
# COMPACT_ATOMS: atom_id res chain seq x y z
N MET A 1 -16.47 -1.87 7.60
CA MET A 1 -16.27 -0.41 7.45
C MET A 1 -15.20 -0.21 6.38
N LYS A 2 -15.49 0.44 5.25
CA LYS A 2 -14.57 0.58 4.10
C LYS A 2 -13.39 1.50 4.49
N PRO A 3 -12.13 1.06 4.46
CA PRO A 3 -11.00 1.98 4.37
C PRO A 3 -10.80 2.25 2.87
N PRO A 4 -11.08 3.46 2.39
CA PRO A 4 -10.11 4.02 1.48
C PRO A 4 -10.09 5.51 1.73
N VAL A 5 -9.21 5.93 2.62
CA VAL A 5 -8.83 7.34 2.69
C VAL A 5 -7.95 7.58 1.47
N ALA A 6 -8.22 8.64 0.70
CA ALA A 6 -7.23 9.10 -0.25
C ALA A 6 -5.95 9.44 0.53
N ILE A 7 -4.81 9.43 -0.15
CA ILE A 7 -3.55 9.75 0.52
C ILE A 7 -3.58 11.14 1.16
N ASP A 8 -4.22 12.11 0.50
CA ASP A 8 -4.39 13.48 1.02
C ASP A 8 -5.21 13.50 2.31
N ASP A 9 -6.35 12.79 2.33
CA ASP A 9 -7.18 12.67 3.52
C ASP A 9 -6.41 12.00 4.68
N LEU A 10 -5.59 11.00 4.38
CA LEU A 10 -4.76 10.30 5.37
C LEU A 10 -3.69 11.23 5.95
N MET A 11 -3.10 12.10 5.13
CA MET A 11 -2.16 13.13 5.58
C MET A 11 -2.86 14.15 6.48
N GLU A 12 -4.06 14.63 6.10
CA GLU A 12 -4.85 15.54 6.94
C GLU A 12 -5.26 14.90 8.28
N MET A 13 -5.60 13.61 8.26
CA MET A 13 -5.88 12.86 9.49
C MET A 13 -4.66 12.83 10.41
N TRP A 14 -3.47 12.61 9.86
CA TRP A 14 -2.24 12.58 10.64
C TRP A 14 -1.88 13.95 11.20
N ILE A 15 -2.03 15.03 10.43
CA ILE A 15 -1.79 16.40 10.92
C ILE A 15 -2.60 16.68 12.20
N LYS A 16 -3.85 16.21 12.26
CA LYS A 16 -4.72 16.37 13.43
C LYS A 16 -4.31 15.47 14.59
N ASP A 17 -4.01 14.21 14.31
CA ASP A 17 -3.65 13.22 15.34
C ASP A 17 -2.24 13.42 15.91
N ALA A 18 -1.35 14.09 15.17
CA ALA A 18 0.04 14.32 15.56
C ALA A 18 0.21 15.45 16.58
N VAL A 19 -0.84 16.16 16.96
CA VAL A 19 -0.76 17.17 18.04
C VAL A 19 -0.52 16.45 19.39
N VAL A 20 0.33 17.03 20.26
CA VAL A 20 0.55 16.59 21.65
C VAL A 20 0.10 17.70 22.57
N ASP A 21 -0.70 17.38 23.58
CA ASP A 21 -0.89 18.26 24.72
C ASP A 21 0.19 17.97 25.79
N GLU A 22 1.15 18.89 25.91
CA GLU A 22 2.25 18.76 26.87
C GLU A 22 1.79 18.95 28.33
N THR A 23 0.59 19.50 28.56
CA THR A 23 0.07 19.77 29.91
C THR A 23 -0.62 18.55 30.53
N GLU A 24 -0.99 17.56 29.72
CA GLU A 24 -1.71 16.34 30.16
C GLU A 24 -1.04 15.06 29.64
N PRO A 25 0.23 14.76 30.03
CA PRO A 25 1.01 13.64 29.49
C PRO A 25 0.37 12.27 29.73
N GLY A 26 -0.40 12.11 30.82
CA GLY A 26 -1.16 10.89 31.09
C GLY A 26 -2.29 10.63 30.09
N GLN A 27 -3.01 11.68 29.67
CA GLN A 27 -4.05 11.57 28.65
C GLN A 27 -3.44 11.29 27.28
N GLU A 28 -2.34 11.96 26.93
CA GLU A 28 -1.61 11.70 25.68
C GLU A 28 -1.10 10.26 25.61
N THR A 29 -0.62 9.71 26.73
CA THR A 29 -0.20 8.31 26.82
C THR A 29 -1.37 7.35 26.55
N ALA A 30 -2.56 7.65 27.07
CA ALA A 30 -3.75 6.82 26.83
C ALA A 30 -4.18 6.83 25.35
N LYS A 31 -3.97 7.93 24.62
CA LYS A 31 -4.31 8.06 23.20
C LYS A 31 -3.44 7.20 22.27
N ILE A 32 -2.20 6.88 22.66
CA ILE A 32 -1.23 6.13 21.85
C ILE A 32 -1.81 4.81 21.32
N SER A 33 -2.42 4.01 22.19
CA SER A 33 -2.98 2.70 21.81
C SER A 33 -4.10 2.84 20.78
N SER A 34 -4.94 3.86 20.92
CA SER A 34 -6.03 4.16 19.98
C SER A 34 -5.50 4.62 18.62
N LEU A 35 -4.49 5.50 18.61
CA LEU A 35 -3.84 5.95 17.38
C LEU A 35 -3.13 4.80 16.68
N HIS A 36 -2.38 3.97 17.41
CA HIS A 36 -1.72 2.79 16.87
C HIS A 36 -2.72 1.85 16.20
N ALA A 37 -3.83 1.52 16.88
CA ALA A 37 -4.88 0.66 16.32
C ALA A 37 -5.51 1.27 15.05
N LYS A 38 -5.74 2.59 15.03
CA LYS A 38 -6.30 3.32 13.87
C LYS A 38 -5.40 3.18 12.64
N TYR A 39 -4.11 3.53 12.74
CA TYR A 39 -3.19 3.49 11.61
C TYR A 39 -2.78 2.08 11.21
N LEU A 40 -2.68 1.15 12.17
CA LEU A 40 -2.43 -0.27 11.89
C LEU A 40 -3.55 -0.86 11.03
N ARG A 41 -4.81 -0.55 11.33
CA ARG A 41 -5.96 -1.03 10.54
C ARG A 41 -5.89 -0.56 9.09
N ILE A 42 -5.52 0.70 8.86
CA ILE A 42 -5.36 1.28 7.52
C ILE A 42 -4.21 0.57 6.79
N LEU A 43 -3.05 0.47 7.43
CA LEU A 43 -1.88 -0.23 6.90
C LEU A 43 -2.23 -1.66 6.48
N THR A 44 -2.83 -2.45 7.38
CA THR A 44 -3.17 -3.85 7.11
C THR A 44 -4.11 -3.97 5.92
N HIS A 45 -5.11 -3.10 5.82
CA HIS A 45 -6.04 -3.12 4.69
C HIS A 45 -5.32 -2.85 3.36
N HIS A 46 -4.58 -1.75 3.27
CA HIS A 46 -3.91 -1.38 2.01
C HIS A 46 -2.80 -2.38 1.63
N ASN A 47 -2.12 -2.99 2.61
CA ASN A 47 -1.17 -4.06 2.36
C ASN A 47 -1.83 -5.31 1.75
N LEU A 48 -3.01 -5.70 2.23
CA LEU A 48 -3.78 -6.81 1.61
C LEU A 48 -4.18 -6.46 0.17
N VAL A 49 -4.55 -5.21 -0.11
CA VAL A 49 -4.86 -4.77 -1.47
C VAL A 49 -3.62 -4.80 -2.37
N CYS A 50 -2.45 -4.36 -1.89
CA CYS A 50 -1.19 -4.48 -2.63
C CYS A 50 -0.88 -5.94 -3.01
N LYS A 51 -1.05 -6.88 -2.07
CA LYS A 51 -0.84 -8.32 -2.31
C LYS A 51 -1.81 -8.87 -3.35
N LYS A 52 -3.08 -8.46 -3.29
CA LYS A 52 -4.09 -8.84 -4.28
C LYS A 52 -3.74 -8.33 -5.68
N LEU A 53 -3.44 -7.03 -5.80
CA LEU A 53 -3.07 -6.40 -7.08
C LEU A 53 -1.82 -7.04 -7.69
N LEU A 54 -0.83 -7.39 -6.87
CA LEU A 54 0.35 -8.12 -7.34
C LEU A 54 0.01 -9.53 -7.86
N SER A 55 -0.90 -10.24 -7.20
CA SER A 55 -1.39 -11.54 -7.67
C SER A 55 -2.11 -11.41 -9.02
N ASP A 56 -2.99 -10.42 -9.14
CA ASP A 56 -3.76 -10.17 -10.37
C ASP A 56 -2.83 -9.75 -11.53
N TYR A 57 -1.83 -8.89 -11.26
CA TYR A 57 -0.78 -8.53 -12.21
C TYR A 57 -0.03 -9.77 -12.71
N ASN A 58 0.42 -10.66 -11.80
CA ASN A 58 1.20 -11.83 -12.19
C ASN A 58 0.39 -12.81 -13.06
N LYS A 59 -0.90 -13.00 -12.74
CA LYS A 59 -1.80 -13.82 -13.55
C LYS A 59 -1.96 -13.26 -14.96
N LEU A 60 -2.24 -11.95 -15.07
CA LEU A 60 -2.41 -11.30 -16.36
C LEU A 60 -1.09 -11.30 -17.15
N LYS A 61 0.04 -11.03 -16.49
CA LYS A 61 1.37 -11.03 -17.12
C LYS A 61 1.67 -12.38 -17.75
N PHE A 62 1.33 -13.47 -17.07
CA PHE A 62 1.49 -14.82 -17.60
C PHE A 62 0.61 -15.05 -18.85
N ILE A 63 -0.66 -14.64 -18.81
CA ILE A 63 -1.57 -14.73 -19.97
C ILE A 63 -1.00 -13.93 -21.16
N LYS A 64 -0.60 -12.68 -20.94
CA LYS A 64 -0.02 -11.80 -21.97
C LYS A 64 1.30 -12.34 -22.51
N PHE A 65 2.13 -12.96 -21.66
CA PHE A 65 3.37 -13.59 -22.09
C PHE A 65 3.10 -14.72 -23.10
N GLN A 66 2.13 -15.59 -22.82
CA GLN A 66 1.73 -16.66 -23.74
C GLN A 66 1.10 -16.11 -25.02
N TYR A 67 0.32 -15.04 -24.91
CA TYR A 67 -0.29 -14.36 -26.06
C TYR A 67 0.76 -13.78 -27.01
N PHE A 68 1.70 -12.97 -26.51
CA PHE A 68 2.78 -12.40 -27.34
C PHE A 68 3.77 -13.46 -27.86
N GLY A 69 3.98 -14.53 -27.10
CA GLY A 69 4.78 -15.69 -27.54
C GLY A 69 4.10 -16.54 -28.62
N GLY A 70 2.79 -16.35 -28.81
CA GLY A 70 1.96 -17.09 -29.76
C GLY A 70 1.51 -18.47 -29.28
N ASP A 71 1.74 -18.80 -28.02
CA ASP A 71 1.26 -20.05 -27.39
C ASP A 71 -0.25 -19.96 -27.07
N LEU A 72 -0.75 -18.74 -26.80
CA LEU A 72 -2.18 -18.43 -26.61
C LEU A 72 -2.72 -17.76 -27.88
N ASN A 73 -2.97 -18.57 -28.92
CA ASN A 73 -3.43 -18.10 -30.23
C ASN A 73 -4.45 -19.06 -30.89
N ASN A 74 -4.94 -20.07 -30.16
CA ASN A 74 -6.06 -20.88 -30.64
C ASN A 74 -7.37 -20.09 -30.47
N THR A 75 -8.41 -20.45 -31.24
CA THR A 75 -9.69 -19.72 -31.25
C THR A 75 -10.35 -19.70 -29.87
N GLU A 76 -10.29 -20.81 -29.12
CA GLU A 76 -10.93 -20.96 -27.81
C GLU A 76 -10.33 -20.02 -26.74
N ASP A 77 -9.01 -19.93 -26.65
CA ASP A 77 -8.31 -19.05 -25.72
C ASP A 77 -8.49 -17.58 -26.11
N LEU A 78 -8.43 -17.26 -27.40
CA LEU A 78 -8.64 -15.91 -27.91
C LEU A 78 -10.07 -15.41 -27.60
N GLU A 79 -11.09 -16.25 -27.79
CA GLU A 79 -12.48 -15.95 -27.41
C GLU A 79 -12.63 -15.77 -25.89
N LYS A 80 -12.00 -16.65 -25.11
CA LYS A 80 -12.05 -16.60 -23.63
C LYS A 80 -11.48 -15.31 -23.05
N TYR A 81 -10.41 -14.79 -23.63
CA TYR A 81 -9.74 -13.57 -23.15
C TYR A 81 -10.12 -12.31 -23.96
N GLY A 82 -10.93 -12.46 -25.01
CA GLY A 82 -11.34 -11.36 -25.89
C GLY A 82 -10.17 -10.74 -26.65
N TYR A 83 -9.20 -11.56 -27.08
CA TYR A 83 -8.02 -11.11 -27.82
C TYR A 83 -8.13 -11.46 -29.30
N GLU A 84 -7.60 -10.58 -30.14
CA GLU A 84 -7.42 -10.86 -31.56
C GLU A 84 -6.16 -11.73 -31.79
N PRO A 85 -6.11 -12.56 -32.84
CA PRO A 85 -4.91 -13.34 -33.14
C PRO A 85 -3.67 -12.45 -33.26
N TRP A 86 -2.61 -12.80 -32.53
CA TRP A 86 -1.38 -12.01 -32.61
C TRP A 86 -0.60 -12.37 -33.89
N ALA A 87 -0.50 -11.40 -34.80
CA ALA A 87 -0.02 -11.65 -36.17
C ALA A 87 1.48 -11.98 -36.29
N LYS A 88 2.30 -11.70 -35.27
CA LYS A 88 3.76 -11.88 -35.32
C LYS A 88 4.25 -12.67 -34.12
N LYS A 89 4.97 -13.77 -34.34
CA LYS A 89 5.65 -14.47 -33.25
C LYS A 89 6.77 -13.59 -32.70
N VAL A 90 6.59 -13.04 -31.51
CA VAL A 90 7.60 -12.25 -30.82
C VAL A 90 8.64 -13.20 -30.24
N LEU A 91 9.93 -12.89 -30.39
CA LEU A 91 10.99 -13.69 -29.75
C LEU A 91 10.87 -13.58 -28.24
N ARG A 92 11.10 -14.67 -27.51
CA ARG A 92 10.94 -14.69 -26.04
C ARG A 92 11.73 -13.60 -25.31
N GLN A 93 12.88 -13.19 -25.87
CA GLN A 93 13.72 -12.11 -25.33
C GLN A 93 13.10 -10.71 -25.50
N ASP A 94 12.22 -10.52 -26.51
CA ASP A 94 11.59 -9.23 -26.82
C ASP A 94 10.23 -9.08 -26.12
N ILE A 95 9.61 -10.18 -25.68
CA ILE A 95 8.31 -10.17 -24.97
C ILE A 95 8.27 -9.20 -23.77
N PRO A 96 9.31 -9.08 -22.91
CA PRO A 96 9.30 -8.11 -21.81
C PRO A 96 8.97 -6.68 -22.26
N MET A 97 9.47 -6.24 -23.41
CA MET A 97 9.18 -4.89 -23.95
C MET A 97 7.68 -4.67 -24.22
N TYR A 98 6.98 -5.70 -24.67
CA TYR A 98 5.53 -5.65 -24.89
C TYR A 98 4.76 -5.69 -23.57
N LEU A 99 5.22 -6.48 -22.60
CA LEU A 99 4.60 -6.54 -21.27
C LEU A 99 4.74 -5.22 -20.51
N ASP A 100 5.90 -4.57 -20.61
CA ASP A 100 6.18 -3.30 -19.94
C ASP A 100 5.40 -2.13 -20.57
N SER A 101 5.01 -2.25 -21.84
CA SER A 101 4.16 -1.27 -22.54
C SER A 101 2.66 -1.59 -22.50
N ASP A 102 2.26 -2.75 -21.97
CA ASP A 102 0.86 -3.16 -21.90
C ASP A 102 0.07 -2.28 -20.89
N ALA A 103 -0.94 -1.58 -21.41
CA ALA A 103 -1.72 -0.63 -20.62
C ALA A 103 -2.50 -1.28 -19.47
N GLU A 104 -2.92 -2.54 -19.62
CA GLU A 104 -3.70 -3.25 -18.60
C GLU A 104 -2.80 -3.64 -17.42
N LEU A 105 -1.62 -4.17 -17.70
CA LEU A 105 -0.57 -4.45 -16.71
C LEU A 105 -0.13 -3.17 -16.00
N ASN A 106 0.13 -2.10 -16.74
CA ASN A 106 0.53 -0.81 -16.19
C ASN A 106 -0.54 -0.21 -15.29
N ASN A 107 -1.82 -0.31 -15.66
CA ASN A 107 -2.93 0.15 -14.84
C ASN A 107 -3.03 -0.60 -13.49
N ILE A 108 -2.74 -1.91 -13.46
CA ILE A 108 -2.71 -2.66 -12.19
C ILE A 108 -1.56 -2.18 -11.31
N LEU A 109 -0.37 -1.96 -11.89
CA LEU A 109 0.80 -1.46 -11.16
C LEU A 109 0.56 -0.05 -10.61
N LEU A 110 -0.01 0.87 -11.40
CA LEU A 110 -0.36 2.23 -10.95
C LEU A 110 -1.34 2.20 -9.78
N LYS A 111 -2.37 1.36 -9.84
CA LYS A 111 -3.28 1.15 -8.69
C LYS A 111 -2.53 0.64 -7.47
N LYS A 112 -1.61 -0.32 -7.65
CA LYS A 112 -0.79 -0.85 -6.55
C LYS A 112 0.07 0.24 -5.91
N VAL A 113 0.67 1.13 -6.71
CA VAL A 113 1.50 2.23 -6.20
C VAL A 113 0.73 3.09 -5.21
N ILE A 114 -0.51 3.49 -5.53
CA ILE A 114 -1.34 4.30 -4.62
C ILE A 114 -1.54 3.61 -3.26
N HIS A 115 -1.84 2.31 -3.27
CA HIS A 115 -1.99 1.55 -2.02
C HIS A 115 -0.66 1.38 -1.28
N GLN A 116 0.46 1.27 -2.02
CA GLN A 116 1.79 1.14 -1.43
C GLN A 116 2.20 2.43 -0.71
N GLU A 117 1.97 3.59 -1.30
CA GLU A 117 2.24 4.88 -0.66
C GLU A 117 1.48 5.03 0.67
N ILE A 118 0.23 4.57 0.73
CA ILE A 118 -0.56 4.55 1.96
C ILE A 118 0.05 3.61 3.01
N VAL A 119 0.53 2.43 2.60
CA VAL A 119 1.22 1.49 3.51
C VAL A 119 2.49 2.12 4.08
N ASP A 120 3.29 2.78 3.23
CA ASP A 120 4.57 3.36 3.61
C ASP A 120 4.37 4.59 4.52
N PHE A 121 3.34 5.39 4.24
CA PHE A 121 2.91 6.48 5.10
C PHE A 121 2.48 5.97 6.48
N CYS A 122 1.55 5.01 6.55
CA CYS A 122 1.12 4.45 7.84
C CYS A 122 2.27 3.77 8.60
N THR A 123 3.23 3.16 7.90
CA THR A 123 4.42 2.59 8.53
C THR A 123 5.25 3.67 9.21
N SER A 124 5.42 4.82 8.56
CA SER A 124 6.11 5.97 9.13
C SER A 124 5.36 6.56 10.33
N VAL A 125 4.03 6.69 10.24
CA VAL A 125 3.18 7.13 11.35
C VAL A 125 3.27 6.21 12.57
N LEU A 126 3.21 4.89 12.36
CA LEU A 126 3.32 3.91 13.46
C LEU A 126 4.70 3.96 14.14
N LYS A 127 5.76 4.22 13.39
CA LYS A 127 7.10 4.46 13.97
C LYS A 127 7.10 5.71 14.85
N GLU A 128 6.47 6.80 14.41
CA GLU A 128 6.39 8.03 15.19
C GLU A 128 5.56 7.85 16.47
N ILE A 129 4.42 7.14 16.40
CA ILE A 129 3.61 6.80 17.58
C ILE A 129 4.42 5.98 18.59
N ASN A 130 5.24 5.04 18.11
CA ASN A 130 6.15 4.29 18.97
C ASN A 130 7.20 5.20 19.62
N SER A 131 7.83 6.10 18.85
CA SER A 131 8.77 7.12 19.39
C SER A 131 8.12 7.99 20.46
N ARG A 132 6.89 8.47 20.24
CA ARG A 132 6.12 9.27 21.21
C ARG A 132 5.93 8.54 22.54
N THR A 133 5.76 7.22 22.52
CA THR A 133 5.60 6.41 23.75
C THR A 133 6.83 6.57 24.66
N TYR A 134 8.03 6.53 24.08
CA TYR A 134 9.27 6.72 24.82
C TYR A 134 9.48 8.18 25.25
N GLN A 135 9.14 9.15 24.39
CA GLN A 135 9.27 10.58 24.70
C GLN A 135 8.41 10.96 25.91
N LEU A 136 7.12 10.60 25.91
CA LEU A 136 6.22 10.86 27.04
C LEU A 136 6.66 10.13 28.30
N GLY A 137 7.11 8.88 28.18
CA GLY A 137 7.66 8.14 29.33
C GLY A 137 8.91 8.80 29.93
N ASN A 138 9.76 9.42 29.12
CA ASN A 138 10.92 10.17 29.60
C ASN A 138 10.52 11.51 30.22
N PHE A 139 9.53 12.20 29.64
CA PHE A 139 9.01 13.46 30.16
C PHE A 139 8.40 13.27 31.56
N ILE A 140 7.55 12.25 31.75
CA ILE A 140 6.94 11.94 33.05
C ILE A 140 8.01 11.65 34.11
N LYS A 141 9.02 10.84 33.79
CA LYS A 141 10.14 10.56 34.70
C LYS A 141 10.93 11.81 35.08
N TRP A 142 11.10 12.74 34.13
CA TRP A 142 11.78 14.01 34.38
C TRP A 142 10.94 14.90 35.32
N GLU A 143 9.62 14.98 35.14
CA GLU A 143 8.75 15.72 36.07
C GLU A 143 8.82 15.13 37.48
N GLU A 144 8.73 13.80 37.62
CA GLU A 144 8.85 13.11 38.90
C GLU A 144 10.17 13.42 39.63
N SER A 145 11.29 13.55 38.90
CA SER A 145 12.59 13.83 39.50
C SER A 145 12.79 15.28 39.96
N HIS A 146 11.94 16.22 39.49
CA HIS A 146 12.04 17.66 39.82
C HIS A 146 10.95 18.11 40.81
N LEU A 147 10.07 17.20 41.24
CA LEU A 147 9.07 17.42 42.28
C LEU A 147 9.57 17.01 43.69
N LEU A 148 10.86 16.68 43.84
CA LEU A 148 11.57 16.38 45.09
C LEU A 148 12.60 17.49 45.41
#